data_AF-A0A7J9WIR7-F1
#
_entry.id   AF-A0A7J9WIR7-F1
#
_cell.length_a   1.000
_cell.length_b   1.000
_cell.length_c   1.000
_cell.angle_alpha   90.00
_cell.angle_beta   90.00
_cell.angle_gamma   90.00
#
_symmetry.space_group_name_H-M   'P 1'
#
loop_
_entity.id
_entity.type
_entity.pdbx_description
1 polymer ?
#
loop_
_entity_poly.entity_id
_entity_poly.type
_entity_poly.pdbx_seq_one_letter_code
_entity_poly.pdbx_strand_id
1 'polypeptide(L)'
;MPSATAETAVRDYLRALKDPASLRDDETINELGAQLEKSDDPVERLRLRQQLLELEAPPLDRHEQAFRTHARAWAEDHGISLKAFTDEGVPNDVLRKAGFQVGGRRGRGARGSARPRRSRVTTEQVRAAIPKGPFTIKHLQDVSGASPAVVRKVVAEEEASSRLRSEGTDPDHHGPGRAPVLYRPV
;
A
#
# COMPACT_ATOMS: atom_id res chain seq x y z
N MET A 1 24.01 -16.94 -9.18
CA MET A 1 23.24 -16.46 -10.34
C MET A 1 21.74 -16.71 -10.16
N PRO A 2 21.05 -16.04 -9.22
CA PRO A 2 19.61 -16.25 -8.99
C PRO A 2 18.71 -15.46 -9.96
N SER A 3 19.22 -14.41 -10.62
CA SER A 3 18.41 -13.54 -11.49
C SER A 3 18.07 -14.20 -12.83
N ALA A 4 18.99 -14.98 -13.41
CA ALA A 4 18.76 -15.68 -14.69
C ALA A 4 17.68 -16.77 -14.60
N THR A 5 17.65 -17.54 -13.51
CA THR A 5 16.59 -18.55 -13.29
C THR A 5 15.24 -17.89 -13.00
N ALA A 6 15.24 -16.75 -12.31
CA ALA A 6 14.04 -16.00 -12.02
C ALA A 6 13.43 -15.35 -13.28
N GLU A 7 14.27 -14.76 -14.13
CA GLU A 7 13.86 -14.17 -15.39
C GLU A 7 13.26 -15.22 -16.35
N THR A 8 13.89 -16.39 -16.46
CA THR A 8 13.37 -17.51 -17.27
C THR A 8 12.00 -17.96 -16.75
N ALA A 9 11.84 -18.14 -15.43
CA ALA A 9 10.56 -18.54 -14.85
C ALA A 9 9.44 -17.50 -15.11
N VAL A 10 9.76 -16.20 -15.03
CA VAL A 10 8.79 -15.13 -15.33
C VAL A 10 8.45 -15.10 -16.82
N ARG A 11 9.45 -15.20 -17.69
CA ARG A 11 9.26 -15.20 -19.16
C ARG A 11 8.43 -16.40 -19.61
N ASP A 12 8.72 -17.59 -19.11
CA ASP A 12 8.01 -18.83 -19.47
C ASP A 12 6.55 -18.77 -19.02
N TYR A 13 6.30 -18.25 -17.81
CA TYR A 13 4.94 -18.07 -17.32
C TYR A 13 4.16 -17.00 -18.09
N LEU A 14 4.77 -15.87 -18.42
CA LEU A 14 4.11 -14.83 -19.23
C LEU A 14 3.85 -15.30 -20.66
N ARG A 15 4.75 -16.12 -21.24
CA ARG A 15 4.52 -16.78 -22.54
C ARG A 15 3.37 -17.76 -22.45
N ALA A 16 3.36 -18.63 -21.44
CA ALA A 16 2.27 -19.58 -21.18
C ALA A 16 0.91 -18.88 -21.00
N LEU A 17 0.92 -17.66 -20.46
CA LEU A 17 -0.28 -16.87 -20.20
C LEU A 17 -0.79 -16.15 -21.45
N LYS A 18 0.10 -15.66 -22.32
CA LYS A 18 -0.27 -15.00 -23.58
C LYS A 18 -0.67 -15.99 -24.67
N ASP A 19 -0.06 -17.17 -24.69
CA ASP A 19 -0.38 -18.23 -25.64
C ASP A 19 -0.46 -19.59 -24.92
N PRO A 20 -1.56 -19.86 -24.21
CA PRO A 20 -1.78 -21.16 -23.58
C PRO A 20 -1.97 -22.29 -24.60
N ALA A 21 -2.30 -21.95 -25.85
CA ALA A 21 -2.42 -22.93 -26.94
C ALA A 21 -1.05 -23.39 -27.44
N SER A 22 -0.01 -22.55 -27.39
CA SER A 22 1.38 -22.95 -27.67
C SER A 22 1.92 -24.03 -26.72
N LEU A 23 1.29 -24.25 -25.57
CA LEU A 23 1.63 -25.33 -24.64
C LEU A 23 0.80 -26.59 -24.87
N ARG A 24 -0.21 -26.55 -25.75
CA ARG A 24 -0.98 -27.73 -26.13
C ARG A 24 -0.16 -28.56 -27.10
N ASP A 25 0.01 -29.81 -26.73
CA ASP A 25 0.65 -30.80 -27.56
C ASP A 25 -0.41 -31.34 -28.55
N ASP A 26 -0.71 -30.55 -29.59
CA ASP A 26 -1.77 -30.82 -30.56
C ASP A 26 -1.58 -32.18 -31.26
N GLU A 27 -0.33 -32.62 -31.43
CA GLU A 27 0.00 -33.95 -31.96
C GLU A 27 -0.51 -35.06 -31.05
N THR A 28 -0.21 -34.95 -29.75
CA THR A 28 -0.66 -35.91 -28.73
C THR A 28 -2.19 -35.89 -28.55
N ILE A 29 -2.82 -34.71 -28.64
CA ILE A 29 -4.29 -34.57 -28.56
C ILE A 29 -4.96 -35.28 -29.75
N ASN A 30 -4.42 -35.11 -30.96
CA ASN A 30 -4.93 -35.77 -32.16
C ASN A 30 -4.75 -37.29 -32.11
N GLU A 31 -3.60 -37.78 -31.59
CA GLU A 31 -3.37 -39.21 -31.40
C GLU A 31 -4.37 -39.84 -30.42
N LEU A 32 -4.60 -39.20 -29.27
CA LEU A 32 -5.59 -39.68 -28.28
C LEU A 32 -7.02 -39.60 -28.81
N GLY A 33 -7.35 -38.57 -29.60
CA GLY A 33 -8.64 -38.49 -30.30
C GLY A 33 -8.85 -39.67 -31.25
N ALA A 34 -7.82 -40.01 -32.05
CA ALA A 34 -7.87 -41.16 -32.95
C ALA A 34 -7.95 -42.51 -32.21
N GLN A 35 -7.31 -42.63 -31.04
CA GLN A 35 -7.45 -43.82 -30.18
C GLN A 35 -8.84 -43.94 -29.58
N LEU A 36 -9.48 -42.81 -29.20
CA LEU A 36 -10.83 -42.78 -28.65
C LEU A 36 -11.89 -43.15 -29.69
N GLU A 37 -11.69 -42.81 -30.97
CA GLU A 37 -12.57 -43.24 -32.06
C GLU A 37 -12.42 -44.73 -32.38
N LYS A 38 -11.22 -45.30 -32.23
CA LYS A 38 -10.92 -46.71 -32.51
C LYS A 38 -11.21 -47.65 -31.34
N SER A 39 -11.28 -47.15 -30.11
CA SER A 39 -11.57 -47.96 -28.93
C SER A 39 -13.09 -48.16 -28.77
N ASP A 40 -13.51 -49.42 -28.74
CA ASP A 40 -14.88 -49.85 -28.47
C ASP A 40 -15.12 -50.20 -26.99
N ASP A 41 -14.08 -50.15 -26.15
CA ASP A 41 -14.20 -50.41 -24.71
C ASP A 41 -14.69 -49.15 -23.96
N PRO A 42 -15.86 -49.19 -23.29
CA PRO A 42 -16.41 -48.05 -22.58
C PRO A 42 -15.51 -47.50 -21.46
N VAL A 43 -14.70 -48.33 -20.81
CA VAL A 43 -13.79 -47.90 -19.73
C VAL A 43 -12.53 -47.25 -20.31
N GLU A 44 -12.00 -47.83 -21.39
CA GLU A 44 -10.84 -47.28 -22.09
C GLU A 44 -11.16 -45.92 -22.72
N ARG A 45 -12.34 -45.79 -23.36
CA ARG A 45 -12.86 -44.50 -23.86
C ARG A 45 -12.96 -43.44 -22.76
N LEU A 46 -13.40 -43.81 -21.56
CA LEU A 46 -13.48 -42.87 -20.43
C LEU A 46 -12.09 -42.40 -19.98
N ARG A 47 -11.11 -43.31 -19.91
CA ARG A 47 -9.73 -42.99 -19.54
C ARG A 47 -9.05 -42.10 -20.59
N LEU A 48 -9.20 -42.43 -21.87
CA LEU A 48 -8.70 -41.62 -22.98
C LEU A 48 -9.32 -40.22 -22.96
N ARG A 49 -10.61 -40.11 -22.65
CA ARG A 49 -11.30 -38.81 -22.53
C ARG A 49 -10.79 -37.99 -21.35
N GLN A 50 -10.47 -38.62 -20.22
CA GLN A 50 -9.85 -37.94 -19.08
C GLN A 50 -8.45 -37.43 -19.44
N GLN A 51 -7.64 -38.22 -20.13
CA GLN A 51 -6.31 -37.80 -20.59
C GLN A 51 -6.38 -36.64 -21.59
N LEU A 52 -7.36 -36.67 -22.50
CA LEU A 52 -7.61 -35.61 -23.47
C LEU A 52 -8.00 -34.30 -22.75
N LEU A 53 -8.87 -34.37 -21.73
CA LEU A 53 -9.21 -33.21 -20.88
C LEU A 53 -7.99 -32.64 -20.14
N GLU A 54 -7.10 -33.50 -19.64
CA GLU A 54 -5.87 -33.09 -18.95
C GLU A 54 -4.86 -32.43 -19.91
N LEU A 55 -4.79 -32.86 -21.17
CA LEU A 55 -3.92 -32.27 -22.20
C LEU A 55 -4.50 -30.99 -22.82
N GLU A 56 -5.82 -30.91 -22.97
CA GLU A 56 -6.53 -29.70 -23.43
C GLU A 56 -6.45 -28.55 -22.41
N ALA A 57 -6.34 -28.89 -21.13
CA ALA A 57 -6.11 -27.97 -20.03
C ALA A 57 -4.68 -28.15 -19.49
N PRO A 58 -3.64 -27.69 -20.22
CA PRO A 58 -2.26 -27.93 -19.82
C PRO A 58 -2.05 -27.41 -18.39
N PRO A 59 -1.40 -28.20 -17.51
CA PRO A 59 -1.18 -27.82 -16.13
C PRO A 59 -0.18 -26.66 -16.09
N LEU A 60 -0.72 -25.43 -16.15
CA LEU A 60 -0.02 -24.18 -15.87
C LEU A 60 0.69 -24.24 -14.51
N ASP A 61 0.30 -25.17 -13.64
CA ASP A 61 0.81 -25.43 -12.31
C ASP A 61 2.34 -25.46 -12.21
N ARG A 62 3.06 -26.10 -13.14
CA ARG A 62 4.53 -26.16 -13.05
C ARG A 62 5.17 -24.79 -13.29
N HIS A 63 4.72 -24.05 -14.30
CA HIS A 63 5.21 -22.71 -14.60
C HIS A 63 4.74 -21.70 -13.54
N GLU A 64 3.52 -21.87 -13.03
CA GLU A 64 2.95 -21.04 -11.98
C GLU A 64 3.71 -21.22 -10.66
N GLN A 65 4.12 -22.44 -10.29
CA GLN A 65 4.94 -22.67 -9.09
C GLN A 65 6.32 -22.00 -9.20
N ALA A 66 6.98 -22.12 -10.36
CA ALA A 66 8.26 -21.46 -10.61
C ALA A 66 8.12 -19.93 -10.56
N PHE A 67 7.06 -19.40 -11.19
CA PHE A 67 6.70 -17.98 -11.12
C PHE A 67 6.46 -17.54 -9.66
N ARG A 68 5.63 -18.25 -8.90
CA ARG A 68 5.35 -17.90 -7.49
C ARG A 68 6.61 -17.88 -6.62
N THR A 69 7.57 -18.76 -6.91
CA THR A 69 8.82 -18.86 -6.15
C THR A 69 9.79 -17.71 -6.43
N HIS A 70 9.87 -17.25 -7.68
CA HIS A 70 10.92 -16.32 -8.12
C HIS A 70 10.44 -14.91 -8.48
N ALA A 71 9.16 -14.74 -8.84
CA ALA A 71 8.64 -13.49 -9.41
C ALA A 71 8.79 -12.29 -8.46
N ARG A 72 8.64 -12.50 -7.14
CA ARG A 72 8.76 -11.41 -6.17
C ARG A 72 10.18 -10.86 -6.08
N ALA A 73 11.18 -11.73 -5.93
CA ALA A 73 12.58 -11.33 -5.85
C ALA A 73 13.02 -10.62 -7.14
N TRP A 74 12.60 -11.14 -8.29
CA TRP A 74 12.88 -10.51 -9.58
C TRP A 74 12.22 -9.14 -9.72
N ALA A 75 10.96 -9.01 -9.30
CA ALA A 75 10.24 -7.74 -9.34
C ALA A 75 10.82 -6.67 -8.39
N GLU A 76 11.29 -7.07 -7.20
CA GLU A 76 11.97 -6.17 -6.27
C GLU A 76 13.31 -5.68 -6.83
N ASP A 77 14.09 -6.55 -7.48
CA ASP A 77 15.39 -6.22 -8.11
C ASP A 77 15.23 -5.29 -9.32
N HIS A 78 14.18 -5.50 -10.14
CA HIS A 78 13.93 -4.73 -11.36
C HIS A 78 13.00 -3.54 -11.15
N GLY A 79 12.51 -3.32 -9.93
CA GLY A 79 11.56 -2.25 -9.61
C GLY A 79 10.20 -2.38 -10.31
N ILE A 80 9.79 -3.60 -10.65
CA ILE A 80 8.55 -3.88 -11.37
C ILE A 80 7.39 -3.92 -10.39
N SER A 81 6.38 -3.10 -10.65
CA SER A 81 5.21 -3.00 -9.77
C SER A 81 4.20 -4.13 -10.03
N LEU A 82 3.42 -4.48 -9.00
CA LEU A 82 2.25 -5.37 -9.12
C LEU A 82 1.35 -4.98 -10.30
N LYS A 83 1.18 -3.67 -10.54
CA LYS A 83 0.35 -3.15 -11.62
C LYS A 83 0.85 -3.59 -13.00
N ALA A 84 2.17 -3.68 -13.20
CA ALA A 84 2.73 -4.12 -14.47
C ALA A 84 2.37 -5.58 -14.76
N PHE A 85 2.39 -6.46 -13.74
CA PHE A 85 1.96 -7.85 -13.92
C PHE A 85 0.47 -7.99 -14.18
N THR A 86 -0.38 -7.19 -13.52
CA THR A 86 -1.82 -7.21 -13.79
C THR A 86 -2.15 -6.66 -15.17
N ASP A 87 -1.43 -5.63 -15.62
CA ASP A 87 -1.61 -5.05 -16.95
C ASP A 87 -1.13 -6.04 -18.04
N GLU A 88 -0.17 -6.93 -17.74
CA GLU A 88 0.23 -8.07 -18.58
C GLU A 88 -0.70 -9.30 -18.48
N GLY A 89 -1.78 -9.22 -17.69
CA GLY A 89 -2.81 -10.26 -17.61
C GLY A 89 -2.58 -11.33 -16.54
N VAL A 90 -1.59 -11.18 -15.66
CA VAL A 90 -1.37 -12.14 -14.57
C VAL A 90 -2.53 -12.11 -13.57
N PRO A 91 -3.18 -13.25 -13.25
CA PRO A 91 -4.28 -13.26 -12.30
C PRO A 91 -3.86 -12.83 -10.90
N ASN A 92 -4.75 -12.10 -10.25
CA ASN A 92 -4.56 -11.59 -8.89
C ASN A 92 -4.28 -12.69 -7.85
N ASP A 93 -4.86 -13.87 -8.02
CA ASP A 93 -4.63 -15.00 -7.11
C ASP A 93 -3.20 -15.56 -7.23
N VAL A 94 -2.64 -15.57 -8.45
CA VAL A 94 -1.26 -15.99 -8.68
C VAL A 94 -0.30 -14.99 -8.05
N LEU A 95 -0.53 -13.69 -8.25
CA LEU A 95 0.30 -12.63 -7.67
C LEU A 95 0.25 -12.64 -6.15
N ARG A 96 -0.92 -12.88 -5.55
CA ARG A 96 -1.05 -13.03 -4.10
C ARG A 96 -0.25 -14.22 -3.57
N LYS A 97 -0.33 -15.38 -4.25
CA LYS A 97 0.42 -16.59 -3.90
C LYS A 97 1.93 -16.44 -4.14
N ALA A 98 2.33 -15.62 -5.11
CA ALA A 98 3.72 -15.21 -5.34
C ALA A 98 4.24 -14.18 -4.30
N GLY A 99 3.39 -13.76 -3.36
CA GLY A 99 3.77 -12.87 -2.27
C GLY A 99 3.64 -11.39 -2.59
N PHE A 100 3.01 -11.00 -3.71
CA PHE A 100 2.63 -9.61 -3.97
C PHE A 100 1.40 -9.22 -3.14
N GLN A 101 1.39 -7.99 -2.63
CA GLN A 101 0.26 -7.49 -1.82
C GLN A 101 -0.90 -7.03 -2.72
N VAL A 102 -1.77 -7.98 -3.08
CA VAL A 102 -2.99 -7.73 -3.85
C VAL A 102 -4.11 -7.30 -2.89
N GLY A 103 -4.20 -5.99 -2.67
CA GLY A 103 -5.24 -5.37 -1.84
C GLY A 103 -4.81 -5.16 -0.38
N GLY A 104 -4.83 -3.90 0.05
CA GLY A 104 -5.14 -3.58 1.44
C GLY A 104 -4.09 -3.82 2.53
N ARG A 105 -2.79 -3.61 2.28
CA ARG A 105 -1.89 -3.09 3.34
C ARG A 105 -0.61 -2.47 2.76
N ARG A 106 -0.77 -1.34 2.06
CA ARG A 106 0.35 -0.46 1.67
C ARG A 106 0.93 0.24 2.91
N GLY A 107 1.81 -0.47 3.62
CA GLY A 107 2.96 0.17 4.21
C GLY A 107 4.05 0.26 3.14
N ARG A 108 4.57 1.46 2.91
CA ARG A 108 5.73 1.81 2.07
C ARG A 108 5.44 2.16 0.58
N GLY A 109 5.32 3.48 0.35
CA GLY A 109 6.09 4.12 -0.71
C GLY A 109 5.41 4.49 -2.03
N ALA A 110 4.27 5.20 -2.02
CA ALA A 110 3.82 5.93 -3.20
C ALA A 110 4.15 7.41 -3.06
N ARG A 111 4.94 7.95 -4.00
CA ARG A 111 5.21 9.37 -4.22
C ARG A 111 3.89 10.08 -4.57
N GLY A 112 3.07 10.36 -3.57
CA GLY A 112 2.10 11.43 -3.65
C GLY A 112 2.83 12.73 -3.33
N SER A 113 2.71 13.72 -4.21
CA SER A 113 3.09 15.10 -3.89
C SER A 113 2.43 15.49 -2.58
N ALA A 114 3.23 15.42 -1.50
CA ALA A 114 2.79 15.80 -0.18
C ALA A 114 2.66 17.31 -0.21
N ARG A 115 1.43 17.80 -0.39
CA ARG A 115 1.08 19.12 0.13
C ARG A 115 1.66 19.18 1.54
N PRO A 116 2.52 20.15 1.88
CA PRO A 116 3.14 20.21 3.19
C PRO A 116 2.02 20.23 4.22
N ARG A 117 1.81 19.10 4.90
CA ARG A 117 0.94 19.08 6.07
C ARG A 117 1.68 19.97 7.04
N ARG A 118 1.08 21.12 7.38
CA ARG A 118 1.61 22.07 8.38
C ARG A 118 2.24 21.24 9.49
N SER A 119 3.52 21.49 9.77
CA SER A 119 4.27 20.83 10.83
C SER A 119 3.37 20.77 12.06
N ARG A 120 3.18 19.58 12.63
CA ARG A 120 2.46 19.46 13.90
C ARG A 120 3.28 20.25 14.91
N VAL A 121 2.78 21.44 15.27
CA VAL A 121 3.41 22.29 16.27
C VAL A 121 3.39 21.52 17.59
N THR A 122 4.56 21.23 18.14
CA THR A 122 4.70 20.49 19.39
C THR A 122 4.41 21.42 20.58
N THR A 123 4.06 20.84 21.73
CA THR A 123 3.85 21.61 22.98
C THR A 123 5.07 22.42 23.38
N GLU A 124 6.27 21.89 23.11
CA GLU A 124 7.54 22.60 23.33
C GLU A 124 7.69 23.84 22.44
N GLN A 125 7.28 23.76 21.17
CA GLN A 125 7.28 24.91 20.27
C GLN A 125 6.30 25.99 20.73
N VAL A 126 5.14 25.59 21.27
CA VAL A 126 4.19 26.55 21.87
C VAL A 126 4.80 27.22 23.11
N ARG A 127 5.49 26.45 23.97
CA ARG A 127 6.17 26.99 25.15
C ARG A 127 7.29 27.96 24.78
N ALA A 128 8.07 27.65 23.75
CA ALA A 128 9.14 28.53 23.25
C ALA A 128 8.59 29.82 22.57
N ALA A 129 7.37 29.76 22.05
CA ALA A 129 6.69 30.88 21.41
C ALA A 129 5.98 31.83 22.41
N ILE A 130 6.04 31.56 23.73
CA ILE A 130 5.44 32.42 24.75
C ILE A 130 6.18 33.77 24.78
N PRO A 131 5.50 34.90 24.51
CA PRO A 131 6.11 36.22 24.59
C PRO A 131 6.52 36.58 26.03
N LYS A 132 7.57 37.40 26.17
CA LYS A 132 8.03 37.92 27.47
C LYS A 132 7.09 38.99 28.08
N GLY A 133 6.11 39.47 27.32
CA GLY A 133 5.12 40.46 27.75
C GLY A 133 3.72 39.87 27.90
N PRO A 134 2.70 40.68 28.26
CA PRO A 134 1.33 40.21 28.35
C PRO A 134 0.84 39.74 26.96
N PHE A 135 0.21 38.57 26.91
CA PHE A 135 -0.29 37.99 25.67
C PHE A 135 -1.67 37.35 25.85
N THR A 136 -2.42 37.25 24.75
CA THR A 136 -3.69 36.53 24.70
C THR A 136 -3.49 35.14 24.07
N ILE A 137 -4.43 34.22 24.33
CA ILE A 137 -4.44 32.88 23.69
C ILE A 137 -4.44 33.00 22.15
N LYS A 138 -5.15 33.99 21.60
CA LYS A 138 -5.21 34.23 20.15
C LYS A 138 -3.85 34.67 19.61
N HIS A 139 -3.17 35.59 20.30
CA HIS A 139 -1.83 36.01 19.92
C HIS A 139 -0.83 34.83 19.94
N LEU A 140 -0.88 34.00 20.99
CA LEU A 140 -0.03 32.81 21.07
C LEU A 140 -0.37 31.78 19.98
N GLN A 141 -1.64 31.65 19.59
CA GLN A 141 -2.06 30.81 18.46
C GLN A 141 -1.48 31.32 17.14
N ASP A 142 -1.53 32.63 16.89
CA ASP A 142 -1.04 33.24 15.65
C ASP A 142 0.49 33.14 15.53
N VAL A 143 1.22 33.31 16.65
CA VAL A 143 2.69 33.22 16.70
C VAL A 143 3.17 31.77 16.62
N SER A 144 2.53 30.85 17.35
CA SER A 144 2.96 29.43 17.37
C SER A 144 2.44 28.63 16.17
N GLY A 145 1.37 29.07 15.51
CA GLY A 145 0.66 28.31 14.48
C GLY A 145 -0.03 27.04 15.00
N ALA A 146 -0.12 26.88 16.33
CA ALA A 146 -0.69 25.70 16.97
C ALA A 146 -2.23 25.73 16.97
N SER A 147 -2.83 24.57 17.23
CA SER A 147 -4.29 24.48 17.43
C SER A 147 -4.70 25.13 18.75
N PRO A 148 -5.87 25.81 18.83
CA PRO A 148 -6.38 26.43 20.06
C PRO A 148 -6.41 25.49 21.27
N ALA A 149 -6.67 24.19 21.05
CA ALA A 149 -6.70 23.20 22.12
C ALA A 149 -5.30 22.94 22.72
N VAL A 150 -4.27 22.95 21.87
CA VAL A 150 -2.87 22.74 22.30
C VAL A 150 -2.39 23.97 23.07
N VAL A 151 -2.70 25.17 22.59
CA VAL A 151 -2.36 26.42 23.28
C VAL A 151 -2.99 26.48 24.67
N ARG A 152 -4.30 26.18 24.78
CA ARG A 152 -4.99 26.16 26.08
C ARG A 152 -4.39 25.15 27.06
N LYS A 153 -4.01 23.97 26.56
CA LYS A 153 -3.35 22.95 27.37
C LYS A 153 -2.01 23.46 27.91
N VAL A 154 -1.16 24.04 27.06
CA VAL A 154 0.15 24.56 27.48
C VAL A 154 0.01 25.72 28.46
N VAL A 155 -0.92 26.66 28.23
CA VAL A 155 -1.17 27.76 29.17
C VAL A 155 -1.64 27.24 30.54
N ALA A 156 -2.53 26.25 30.58
CA ALA A 156 -2.97 25.63 31.83
C ALA A 156 -1.84 24.88 32.56
N GLU A 157 -0.94 24.20 31.82
CA GLU A 157 0.23 23.53 32.39
C GLU A 157 1.24 24.53 32.97
N GLU A 158 1.47 25.67 32.31
CA GLU A 158 2.38 26.72 32.80
C GLU A 158 1.78 27.52 33.96
N GLU A 159 0.46 27.75 33.98
CA GLU A 159 -0.24 28.34 35.12
C GLU A 159 -0.19 27.41 36.34
N ALA A 160 -0.39 26.10 36.15
CA ALA A 160 -0.21 25.10 37.20
C ALA A 160 1.25 24.99 37.68
N SER A 161 2.21 25.31 36.82
CA SER A 161 3.64 25.34 37.15
C SER A 161 4.09 26.67 37.77
N SER A 162 3.16 27.60 38.05
CA SER A 162 3.42 28.96 38.55
C SER A 162 4.34 29.80 37.66
N ARG A 163 4.45 29.46 36.37
CA ARG A 163 5.27 30.17 35.36
C ARG A 163 4.49 31.20 34.57
N LEU A 164 3.16 31.09 34.57
CA LEU A 164 2.24 32.09 34.02
C LEU A 164 1.26 32.55 35.10
N ARG A 165 0.90 33.82 35.04
CA ARG A 165 -0.19 34.39 35.83
C ARG A 165 -1.26 34.96 34.90
N SER A 166 -2.51 34.68 35.20
CA SER A 166 -3.66 35.33 34.56
C SER A 166 -3.83 36.75 35.13
N GLU A 167 -3.71 37.78 34.27
CA GLU A 167 -3.85 39.19 34.66
C GLU A 167 -5.30 39.70 34.53
N GLY A 168 -6.21 38.81 34.11
CA GLY A 168 -7.62 39.13 33.93
C GLY A 168 -7.96 39.46 32.48
N THR A 169 -9.09 40.13 32.28
CA THR A 169 -9.61 40.45 30.96
C THR A 169 -8.92 41.69 30.38
N ASP A 170 -8.64 41.67 29.09
CA ASP A 170 -8.00 42.76 28.36
C ASP A 170 -8.80 44.07 28.46
N PRO A 171 -8.26 45.12 29.12
CA PRO A 171 -8.97 46.38 29.31
C PRO A 171 -9.10 47.21 28.03
N ASP A 172 -8.29 46.93 27.00
CA ASP A 172 -8.23 47.70 25.75
C ASP A 172 -9.09 47.08 24.62
N HIS A 173 -9.95 46.11 24.95
CA HIS A 173 -10.79 45.42 23.98
C HIS A 173 -12.02 46.24 23.57
N HIS A 174 -12.03 46.75 22.34
CA HIS A 174 -13.15 47.51 21.74
C HIS A 174 -13.90 46.77 20.62
N GLY A 175 -14.00 45.43 20.70
CA GLY A 175 -14.65 44.60 19.68
C GLY A 175 -16.01 44.02 20.12
N PRO A 176 -16.85 43.55 19.18
CA PRO A 176 -18.04 42.77 19.52
C PRO A 176 -17.62 41.39 20.05
N GLY A 177 -17.98 41.09 21.30
CA GLY A 177 -17.71 39.80 21.92
C GLY A 177 -17.19 39.91 23.36
N ARG A 178 -16.77 38.77 23.92
CA ARG A 178 -16.13 38.73 25.24
C ARG A 178 -14.67 39.16 25.09
N ALA A 179 -14.24 40.09 25.94
CA ALA A 179 -12.85 40.53 25.97
C ALA A 179 -11.91 39.36 26.35
N PRO A 180 -10.77 39.22 25.67
CA PRO A 180 -9.85 38.08 25.85
C PRO A 180 -9.13 38.16 27.20
N VAL A 181 -8.75 37.00 27.74
CA VAL A 181 -7.94 36.94 28.97
C VAL A 181 -6.47 37.17 28.62
N LEU A 182 -5.81 38.04 29.38
CA LEU A 182 -4.39 38.33 29.33
C LEU A 182 -3.62 37.41 30.28
N TYR A 183 -2.54 36.85 29.77
CA TYR A 183 -1.58 36.03 30.50
C TYR A 183 -0.22 36.71 30.48
N ARG A 184 0.50 36.66 31.61
CA ARG A 184 1.86 37.17 31.72
C ARG A 184 2.79 36.11 32.31
N PRO A 185 4.00 35.93 31.74
CA PRO A 185 5.02 35.10 32.39
C PRO A 185 5.54 35.73 33.68
N VAL A 186 5.75 34.90 34.69
CA VAL A 186 6.29 35.27 36.01
C VAL A 186 7.81 35.27 36.00
#